data_AF-A0A0B6YVT4-F1
#
_entry.id   AF-A0A0B6YVT4-F1
#
_cell.length_a   1.000
_cell.length_b   1.000
_cell.length_c   1.000
_cell.angle_alpha   90.00
_cell.angle_beta   90.00
_cell.angle_gamma   90.00
#
_symmetry.space_group_name_H-M   'P 1'
#
loop_
_entity.id
_entity.type
_entity.pdbx_description
1 polymer ?
#
loop_
_entity_poly.entity_id
_entity_poly.type
_entity_poly.pdbx_seq_one_letter_code
_entity_poly.pdbx_strand_id
1 'polypeptide(L)'
;MRTVAEKHVIRIHPEIKRTFCKCCNVLLVSGQTSRIRSRSKSEPHTVITCLLCGTMKRFMCRTGHCLWIDKPEAWLAAHDKSRHK
;
A
#
# COMPACT_ATOMS: atom_id res chain seq x y z
N MET A 1 4.86 8.22 -10.16
CA MET A 1 4.83 8.15 -8.69
C MET A 1 6.21 7.95 -8.06
N ARG A 2 6.99 6.93 -8.46
CA ARG A 2 8.28 6.61 -7.84
C ARG A 2 9.31 7.75 -7.91
N THR A 3 9.55 8.32 -9.10
CA THR A 3 10.56 9.36 -9.35
C THR A 3 10.35 10.62 -8.50
N VAL A 4 9.11 11.14 -8.44
CA VAL A 4 8.79 12.33 -7.63
C VAL A 4 8.98 12.04 -6.14
N ALA A 5 8.50 10.88 -5.68
CA ALA A 5 8.61 10.50 -4.28
C ALA A 5 10.07 10.25 -3.84
N GLU A 6 10.91 9.67 -4.70
CA GLU A 6 12.33 9.45 -4.43
C GLU A 6 13.10 10.78 -4.42
N LYS A 7 12.84 11.67 -5.40
CA LYS A 7 13.49 12.99 -5.48
C LYS A 7 13.21 13.86 -4.25
N HIS A 8 11.98 13.83 -3.75
CA HIS A 8 11.57 14.62 -2.58
C HIS A 8 11.62 13.84 -1.26
N VAL A 9 12.10 12.59 -1.26
CA VAL A 9 12.17 11.71 -0.08
C VAL A 9 10.82 11.60 0.66
N ILE A 10 9.72 11.53 -0.11
CA ILE A 10 8.35 11.48 0.42
C ILE A 10 7.98 10.05 0.80
N ARG A 11 7.53 9.88 2.04
CA ARG A 11 6.93 8.61 2.50
C ARG A 11 5.45 8.56 2.10
N ILE A 12 5.16 7.89 0.99
CA ILE A 12 3.78 7.67 0.51
C ILE A 12 2.98 6.83 1.53
N HIS A 13 1.67 7.05 1.63
CA HIS A 13 0.76 6.22 2.41
C HIS A 13 0.81 4.73 1.95
N PRO A 14 0.80 3.74 2.86
CA PRO A 14 0.88 2.33 2.48
C PRO A 14 -0.22 1.89 1.52
N GLU A 15 -1.45 2.40 1.67
CA GLU A 15 -2.58 2.08 0.79
C GLU A 15 -2.31 2.49 -0.66
N ILE A 16 -1.76 3.69 -0.86
CA ILE A 16 -1.35 4.16 -2.19
C ILE A 16 -0.19 3.28 -2.70
N LYS A 17 0.79 2.92 -1.87
CA LYS A 17 1.88 2.01 -2.31
C LYS A 17 1.36 0.63 -2.70
N ARG A 18 0.21 0.17 -2.17
CA ARG A 18 -0.38 -1.13 -2.54
C ARG A 18 -0.97 -1.12 -3.94
N THR A 19 -1.49 0.02 -4.42
CA THR A 19 -2.13 0.13 -5.74
C THR A 19 -1.14 0.29 -6.90
N PHE A 20 0.14 0.62 -6.68
CA PHE A 20 1.13 0.72 -7.76
C PHE A 20 2.03 -0.51 -7.87
N CYS A 21 2.49 -0.85 -9.07
CA CYS A 21 3.54 -1.86 -9.24
C CYS A 21 4.91 -1.31 -8.79
N LYS A 22 5.70 -2.10 -8.06
CA LYS A 22 7.05 -1.68 -7.59
C LYS A 22 8.11 -1.65 -8.69
N CYS A 23 7.88 -2.34 -9.80
CA CYS A 23 8.83 -2.48 -10.90
C CYS A 23 8.50 -1.47 -12.01
N CYS A 24 7.39 -1.66 -12.72
CA CYS A 24 7.01 -0.82 -13.85
C CYS A 24 6.19 0.44 -13.49
N ASN A 25 5.92 0.69 -12.20
CA ASN A 25 5.16 1.85 -11.70
C ASN A 25 3.74 2.01 -12.29
N VAL A 26 3.18 0.99 -12.93
CA VAL A 26 1.78 1.00 -13.41
C VAL A 26 0.80 0.93 -12.24
N LEU A 27 -0.38 1.51 -12.42
CA LEU A 27 -1.52 1.31 -11.51
C LEU A 27 -2.04 -0.12 -11.66
N LEU A 28 -2.21 -0.82 -10.53
CA LEU A 28 -2.75 -2.18 -10.44
C LEU A 28 -4.27 -2.10 -10.33
N VAL A 29 -4.94 -2.10 -11.49
CA VAL A 29 -6.40 -2.18 -11.60
C VAL A 29 -6.76 -3.66 -11.74
N SER A 30 -7.70 -4.12 -10.93
CA SER A 30 -8.17 -5.51 -10.98
C SER A 30 -8.77 -5.83 -12.34
N GLY A 31 -8.40 -6.98 -12.92
CA GLY A 31 -8.93 -7.45 -14.19
C GLY A 31 -8.30 -6.82 -15.44
N GLN A 32 -7.72 -5.61 -15.33
CA GLN A 32 -7.05 -4.95 -16.46
C GLN A 32 -5.53 -5.12 -16.42
N THR A 33 -4.86 -4.52 -15.44
CA THR A 33 -3.39 -4.50 -15.34
C THR A 33 -2.86 -5.43 -14.25
N SER A 34 -3.75 -5.99 -13.44
CA SER A 34 -3.40 -6.87 -12.33
C SER A 34 -4.37 -8.05 -12.17
N ARG A 35 -3.81 -9.17 -11.72
CA ARG A 35 -4.54 -10.38 -11.32
C ARG A 35 -4.46 -10.53 -9.81
N ILE A 36 -5.61 -10.51 -9.15
CA ILE A 36 -5.72 -10.67 -7.69
C ILE A 36 -6.22 -12.08 -7.39
N ARG A 37 -5.56 -12.78 -6.46
CA ARG A 37 -5.95 -14.11 -5.99
C ARG A 37 -5.86 -14.18 -4.47
N SER A 38 -6.94 -14.59 -3.81
CA SER A 38 -6.90 -15.00 -2.41
C SER A 38 -6.47 -16.47 -2.32
N ARG A 39 -5.53 -16.76 -1.42
CA ARG A 39 -4.99 -18.11 -1.18
C ARG A 39 -4.97 -18.37 0.32
N SER A 40 -5.36 -19.57 0.75
CA SER A 40 -5.50 -19.94 2.17
C SER A 40 -4.72 -21.19 2.58
N LYS A 41 -3.78 -21.68 1.75
CA LYS A 41 -3.14 -22.99 1.97
C LYS A 41 -2.26 -23.09 3.23
N SER A 42 -1.65 -22.00 3.70
CA SER A 42 -0.82 -21.99 4.91
C SER A 42 -1.26 -20.83 5.80
N GLU A 43 -0.97 -19.59 5.41
CA GLU A 43 -1.61 -18.40 5.95
C GLU A 43 -2.55 -17.78 4.89
N PRO A 44 -3.72 -17.24 5.28
CA PRO A 44 -4.60 -16.53 4.36
C PRO A 44 -3.89 -15.28 3.85
N HIS A 45 -3.75 -15.18 2.53
CA HIS A 45 -3.06 -14.06 1.90
C HIS A 45 -3.63 -13.74 0.52
N THR A 46 -3.52 -12.46 0.16
CA THR A 46 -3.87 -11.94 -1.16
C THR A 46 -2.60 -11.75 -1.97
N VAL A 47 -2.54 -12.39 -3.14
CA VAL A 47 -1.48 -12.20 -4.13
C VAL A 47 -2.00 -11.28 -5.22
N ILE A 48 -1.28 -10.18 -5.45
CA ILE A 48 -1.51 -9.27 -6.58
C ILE A 48 -0.36 -9.44 -7.56
N THR A 49 -0.66 -9.92 -8.76
CA THR A 49 0.31 -10.11 -9.83
C THR A 49 0.09 -9.04 -10.90
N CYS A 50 1.14 -8.29 -11.25
CA CYS A 50 1.10 -7.39 -12.39
C CYS A 50 1.11 -8.18 -13.70
N LEU A 51 0.18 -7.90 -14.61
CA LEU A 51 0.10 -8.58 -15.90
C LEU A 51 1.11 -8.03 -16.94
N LEU A 52 1.66 -6.84 -16.70
CA LEU A 52 2.65 -6.22 -17.60
C LEU A 52 4.08 -6.72 -17.34
N CYS A 53 4.52 -6.74 -16.06
CA CYS A 53 5.90 -7.08 -15.70
C CYS A 53 6.03 -8.36 -14.85
N GLY A 54 4.94 -9.07 -14.58
CA GLY A 54 4.93 -10.31 -13.78
C GLY A 54 5.23 -10.15 -12.29
N THR A 55 5.54 -8.94 -11.82
CA THR A 55 5.91 -8.71 -10.42
C THR A 55 4.73 -9.00 -9.48
N MET A 56 5.00 -9.75 -8.42
CA MET A 56 4.01 -10.14 -7.42
C MET A 56 4.17 -9.35 -6.11
N LYS A 57 3.03 -8.98 -5.54
CA LYS A 57 2.90 -8.47 -4.16
C LYS A 57 2.04 -9.43 -3.36
N ARG A 58 2.42 -9.69 -2.11
CA ARG A 58 1.70 -10.58 -1.20
C ARG A 58 1.30 -9.79 0.04
N PHE A 59 0.03 -9.86 0.42
CA PHE A 59 -0.50 -9.22 1.62
C PHE A 59 -1.17 -10.28 2.48
N MET A 60 -0.72 -10.43 3.72
CA MET A 60 -1.33 -11.39 4.65
C MET A 60 -2.67 -10.85 5.15
N CYS A 61 -3.68 -11.72 5.17
CA CYS A 61 -5.02 -11.45 5.65
C CYS A 61 -5.19 -11.99 7.08
N ARG A 62 -4.30 -11.57 7.99
CA ARG A 62 -4.38 -11.96 9.41
C ARG A 62 -5.52 -11.17 10.07
N THR A 63 -6.34 -11.87 10.85
CA THR A 63 -7.38 -11.23 11.67
C THR A 63 -6.73 -10.34 12.74
N GLY A 64 -7.22 -9.12 12.90
CA GLY A 64 -6.64 -8.14 13.84
C GLY A 64 -5.37 -7.42 13.39
N HIS A 65 -4.91 -7.61 12.14
CA HIS A 65 -3.78 -6.86 11.60
C HIS A 65 -4.20 -5.46 11.12
N CYS A 66 -3.59 -4.41 11.69
CA CYS A 66 -3.71 -3.01 11.25
C CYS A 66 -2.34 -2.46 10.84
N LEU A 67 -2.31 -1.45 9.96
CA LEU A 67 -1.08 -0.71 9.70
C LEU A 67 -0.76 0.19 10.89
N TRP A 68 0.52 0.50 11.09
CA TRP A 68 0.94 1.45 12.14
C TRP A 68 0.18 2.77 12.05
N ILE A 69 0.01 3.29 10.84
CA ILE A 69 -0.67 4.57 10.59
C ILE A 69 -2.17 4.55 10.90
N ASP A 70 -2.79 3.37 10.98
CA ASP A 70 -4.21 3.23 11.30
C ASP A 70 -4.44 3.23 12.82
N LYS A 71 -3.38 3.05 13.62
CA LYS A 71 -3.49 3.01 15.07
C LYS A 71 -3.67 4.42 15.64
N PRO A 72 -4.54 4.62 16.64
CA PRO A 72 -4.78 5.93 17.23
C PRO A 72 -3.51 6.52 17.88
N GLU A 73 -2.65 5.67 18.45
CA GLU A 73 -1.36 6.06 19.05
C GLU A 73 -0.35 6.64 18.04
N ALA A 74 -0.50 6.34 16.74
CA ALA A 74 0.42 6.81 15.71
C ALA A 74 0.16 8.27 15.31
N TRP A 75 -1.02 8.80 15.63
CA TRP A 75 -1.38 10.19 15.41
C TRP A 75 -1.11 10.98 16.68
N LEU A 76 -0.32 12.05 16.58
CA LEU A 76 -0.21 13.01 17.67
C LEU A 76 -1.61 13.57 17.95
N ALA A 77 -2.04 13.51 19.20
CA ALA A 77 -3.32 14.05 19.65
C ALA A 77 -3.38 15.53 19.25
N ALA A 78 -4.26 15.83 18.30
CA ALA A 78 -4.51 17.16 17.75
C ALA A 78 -3.24 17.92 17.30
N HIS A 79 -3.08 18.07 15.98
CA HIS A 79 -2.53 19.33 15.48
C HIS A 79 -3.42 20.45 16.01
N ASP A 80 -3.01 21.05 17.13
CA ASP A 80 -3.56 22.28 17.65
C ASP A 80 -3.36 23.35 16.57
N LYS A 81 -4.40 23.57 15.75
CA LYS A 81 -4.41 24.54 14.66
C LYS A 81 -4.50 25.99 15.17
N SER A 82 -4.16 26.25 16.44
CA SER A 82 -4.29 27.57 17.08
C SER A 82 -3.08 28.49 16.91
N ARG A 83 -2.02 28.10 16.19
CA ARG A 83 -0.75 28.86 16.18
C ARG A 83 -0.39 29.59 14.90
N HIS A 84 -1.37 29.98 14.08
CA HIS A 84 -1.19 30.96 12.98
C HIS A 84 -2.23 32.09 13.11
N LYS A 85 -1.97 33.01 14.05
CA LYS A 85 -2.36 34.41 13.98
C LYS A 85 -1.20 35.25 14.50
#